data_AF-A0AAE4EYB9-F1
#
_entry.id   AF-A0AAE4EYB9-F1
#
_cell.length_a   1.000
_cell.length_b   1.000
_cell.length_c   1.000
_cell.angle_alpha   90.00
_cell.angle_beta   90.00
_cell.angle_gamma   90.00
#
_symmetry.space_group_name_H-M   'P 1'
#
loop_
_entity.id
_entity.type
_entity.pdbx_description
1 polymer ?
#
loop_
_entity_poly.entity_id
_entity_poly.type
_entity_poly.pdbx_seq_one_letter_code
_entity_poly.pdbx_strand_id
1 'polypeptide(L)'
;MSKSTKGRTAPKSMRHKQILDVAAENPEASIAELASEVPSATADLVERVLEEHGDPAEDDDPNESAQESSDHSSASQSLPAPDDLSSTEYETIKAIRKHPTASQRDLAEKLGVTASTVSNRVNGIDGFDWANREAFANAVLGDQEPEQTESTASPDESQSPISPEEPETQSADSEPTASFDGADRRASESEPGSDDGDYPPPETATAAGEVNTTITTFQSTVEDLSEQLAELEGQVETVADGGSSPQPFQDPELVHKVVHACMDSEKISEEEELRILDSLL
;
A
#
# COMPACT_ATOMS: atom_id res chain seq x y z
N MET A 1 -2.45 27.36 15.50
CA MET A 1 -1.90 26.01 15.75
C MET A 1 -3.01 25.02 15.46
N SER A 2 -2.87 24.24 14.40
CA SER A 2 -3.82 23.18 14.06
C SER A 2 -3.50 21.98 14.94
N LYS A 3 -4.20 21.83 16.08
CA LYS A 3 -4.18 20.55 16.80
C LYS A 3 -4.77 19.52 15.84
N SER A 4 -3.97 18.50 15.53
CA SER A 4 -4.33 17.38 14.68
C SER A 4 -5.69 16.83 15.12
N THR A 5 -6.69 16.93 14.25
CA THR A 5 -7.84 16.04 14.25
C THR A 5 -7.32 14.65 13.89
N LYS A 6 -6.57 14.01 14.82
CA LYS A 6 -6.21 12.60 14.77
C LYS A 6 -7.54 11.89 14.67
N GLY A 7 -7.81 11.30 13.50
CA GLY A 7 -9.14 10.80 13.16
C GLY A 7 -9.69 9.97 14.30
N ARG A 8 -10.76 10.47 14.94
CA ARG A 8 -11.47 9.84 16.05
C ARG A 8 -11.80 8.42 15.63
N THR A 9 -10.97 7.46 16.03
CA THR A 9 -11.17 6.05 15.72
C THR A 9 -12.47 5.64 16.39
N ALA A 10 -13.35 4.93 15.69
CA ALA A 10 -14.58 4.45 16.33
C ALA A 10 -14.21 3.49 17.48
N PRO A 11 -14.90 3.55 18.64
CA PRO A 11 -14.58 2.69 19.77
C PRO A 11 -14.73 1.22 19.37
N LYS A 12 -13.61 0.48 19.41
CA LYS A 12 -13.55 -0.95 19.02
C LYS A 12 -14.27 -1.87 20.02
N SER A 13 -14.65 -1.35 21.19
CA SER A 13 -15.23 -2.11 22.30
C SER A 13 -16.32 -1.33 23.03
N MET A 14 -17.36 -2.04 23.49
CA MET A 14 -18.43 -1.48 24.33
C MET A 14 -17.90 -0.80 25.60
N ARG A 15 -16.73 -1.22 26.10
CA ARG A 15 -16.08 -0.60 27.27
C ARG A 15 -15.50 0.78 26.96
N HIS A 16 -14.91 0.97 25.78
CA HIS A 16 -14.39 2.28 25.36
C HIS A 16 -15.55 3.25 25.17
N LYS A 17 -16.66 2.77 24.57
CA LYS A 17 -17.87 3.56 24.44
C LYS A 17 -18.42 4.01 25.81
N GLN A 18 -18.52 3.11 26.79
CA GLN A 18 -18.99 3.46 28.13
C GLN A 18 -18.09 4.50 28.83
N ILE A 19 -16.76 4.41 28.65
CA ILE A 19 -15.82 5.41 29.20
C ILE A 19 -16.04 6.78 28.55
N LEU A 20 -16.21 6.82 27.23
CA LEU A 20 -16.45 8.07 26.49
C LEU A 20 -17.82 8.66 26.79
N ASP A 21 -18.86 7.83 26.93
CA ASP A 21 -20.20 8.29 27.30
C ASP A 21 -20.17 8.94 28.70
N VAL A 22 -19.52 8.32 29.68
CA VAL A 22 -19.40 8.88 31.05
C VAL A 22 -18.52 10.13 31.10
N ALA A 23 -17.44 10.17 30.32
CA ALA A 23 -16.60 11.37 30.16
C ALA A 23 -17.38 12.54 29.53
N ALA A 24 -18.22 12.25 28.52
CA ALA A 24 -19.09 13.25 27.92
C ALA A 24 -20.17 13.76 28.89
N GLU A 25 -20.68 12.89 29.77
CA GLU A 25 -21.65 13.26 30.82
C GLU A 25 -21.00 14.03 31.99
N ASN A 26 -19.70 13.86 32.22
CA ASN A 26 -18.95 14.45 33.34
C ASN A 26 -17.62 15.04 32.87
N PRO A 27 -17.64 16.22 32.20
CA PRO A 27 -16.47 16.82 31.56
C PRO A 27 -15.37 17.28 32.54
N GLU A 28 -15.75 17.48 33.80
CA GLU A 28 -14.87 17.97 34.87
C GLU A 28 -14.41 16.85 35.81
N ALA A 29 -14.84 15.61 35.57
CA ALA A 29 -14.44 14.45 36.37
C ALA A 29 -13.00 14.03 36.02
N SER A 30 -12.20 13.78 37.05
CA SER A 30 -10.83 13.29 36.86
C SER A 30 -10.81 11.83 36.40
N ILE A 31 -9.72 11.39 35.75
CA ILE A 31 -9.51 10.02 35.26
C ILE A 31 -9.83 8.95 36.33
N ALA A 32 -9.46 9.21 37.59
CA ALA A 32 -9.74 8.32 38.73
C ALA A 32 -11.23 8.27 39.12
N GLU A 33 -11.95 9.37 38.92
CA GLU A 33 -13.38 9.51 39.21
C GLU A 33 -14.20 8.82 38.11
N LEU A 34 -13.84 9.04 36.84
CA LEU A 34 -14.39 8.32 35.67
C LEU A 34 -14.20 6.80 35.80
N ALA A 35 -13.02 6.35 36.26
CA ALA A 35 -12.74 4.94 36.49
C ALA A 35 -13.55 4.34 37.65
N SER A 36 -13.98 5.17 38.61
CA SER A 36 -14.82 4.73 39.73
C SER A 36 -16.30 4.61 39.33
N GLU A 37 -16.74 5.47 38.40
CA GLU A 37 -18.12 5.49 37.89
C GLU A 37 -18.38 4.36 36.89
N VAL A 38 -17.36 3.97 36.10
CA VAL A 38 -17.47 2.84 35.16
C VAL A 38 -17.01 1.54 35.85
N PRO A 39 -17.91 0.59 36.18
CA PRO A 39 -17.61 -0.60 36.99
C PRO A 39 -16.65 -1.61 36.32
N SER A 40 -16.26 -1.37 35.07
CA SER A 40 -15.37 -2.24 34.31
C SER A 40 -14.10 -1.54 33.79
N ALA A 41 -13.87 -0.29 34.19
CA ALA A 41 -12.71 0.49 33.78
C ALA A 41 -11.72 0.70 34.93
N THR A 42 -10.44 0.79 34.59
CA THR A 42 -9.37 1.22 35.50
C THR A 42 -8.87 2.59 35.04
N ALA A 43 -8.21 3.34 35.92
CA ALA A 43 -7.64 4.65 35.57
C ALA A 43 -6.73 4.59 34.34
N ASP A 44 -5.87 3.55 34.24
CA ASP A 44 -4.99 3.34 33.08
C ASP A 44 -5.74 3.06 31.77
N LEU A 45 -6.94 2.46 31.86
CA LEU A 45 -7.78 2.20 30.69
C LEU A 45 -8.47 3.49 30.24
N VAL A 46 -8.92 4.31 31.17
CA VAL A 46 -9.54 5.61 30.89
C VAL A 46 -8.54 6.55 30.22
N GLU A 47 -7.32 6.64 30.75
CA GLU A 47 -6.23 7.44 30.17
C GLU A 47 -5.94 7.03 28.71
N ARG A 48 -5.76 5.72 28.46
CA ARG A 48 -5.50 5.20 27.11
C ARG A 48 -6.67 5.45 26.14
N VAL A 49 -7.90 5.35 26.62
CA VAL A 49 -9.10 5.56 25.79
C VAL A 49 -9.24 7.04 25.44
N LEU A 50 -9.02 7.95 26.38
CA LEU A 50 -9.05 9.40 26.12
C LEU A 50 -7.85 9.83 25.25
N GLU A 51 -6.69 9.19 25.37
CA GLU A 51 -5.55 9.42 24.48
C GLU A 51 -5.80 8.89 23.05
N GLU A 52 -6.45 7.74 22.89
CA GLU A 52 -6.78 7.14 21.59
C GLU A 52 -7.95 7.86 20.90
N HIS A 53 -8.98 8.26 21.66
CA HIS A 53 -10.24 8.75 21.13
C HIS A 53 -10.49 10.26 21.36
N GLY A 54 -9.69 10.92 22.18
CA GLY A 54 -9.90 12.30 22.61
C GLY A 54 -10.91 12.41 23.76
N ASP A 55 -10.83 13.53 24.49
CA ASP A 55 -11.86 13.89 25.47
C ASP A 55 -13.10 14.45 24.74
N PRO A 56 -14.26 13.77 24.78
CA PRO A 56 -15.47 14.25 24.13
C PRO A 56 -15.99 15.57 24.70
N ALA A 57 -15.54 16.00 25.88
CA ALA A 57 -15.86 17.29 26.47
C ALA A 57 -15.07 18.48 25.87
N GLU A 58 -13.88 18.24 25.31
CA GLU A 58 -13.02 19.30 24.76
C GLU A 58 -13.39 19.69 23.31
N ASP A 59 -14.29 18.95 22.65
CA ASP A 59 -14.59 19.11 21.22
C ASP A 59 -15.56 20.28 20.88
N ASP A 60 -16.11 21.02 21.85
CA ASP A 60 -17.15 22.04 21.62
C ASP A 60 -16.72 23.51 21.86
N ASP A 61 -15.44 23.81 22.09
CA ASP A 61 -14.97 25.19 22.29
C ASP A 61 -14.16 25.72 21.09
N PRO A 62 -14.76 26.54 20.20
CA PRO A 62 -14.01 27.24 19.15
C PRO A 62 -13.22 28.45 19.68
N ASN A 63 -13.04 28.62 20.99
CA ASN A 63 -12.50 29.86 21.57
C ASN A 63 -11.61 29.67 22.81
N GLU A 64 -10.49 28.95 22.69
CA GLU A 64 -9.31 29.21 23.52
C GLU A 64 -8.05 29.36 22.66
N SER A 65 -7.76 30.61 22.31
CA SER A 65 -6.45 31.07 21.88
C SER A 65 -6.02 32.20 22.79
N ALA A 66 -5.28 31.91 23.86
CA ALA A 66 -4.40 32.88 24.49
C ALA A 66 -3.29 32.21 25.30
N GLN A 67 -2.13 32.15 24.65
CA GLN A 67 -0.80 32.35 25.26
C GLN A 67 -0.23 31.24 26.16
N GLU A 68 0.54 30.33 25.54
CA GLU A 68 1.96 30.23 25.89
C GLU A 68 2.80 30.13 24.62
N SER A 69 3.59 31.18 24.40
CA SER A 69 4.62 31.25 23.39
C SER A 69 5.83 30.44 23.88
N SER A 70 6.01 29.23 23.37
CA SER A 70 7.27 28.48 23.50
C SER A 70 7.40 27.48 22.37
N ASP A 71 8.28 27.80 21.42
CA ASP A 71 9.09 26.83 20.67
C ASP A 71 8.38 25.60 20.07
N HIS A 72 7.51 25.81 19.07
CA HIS A 72 7.18 24.72 18.14
C HIS A 72 8.13 24.78 16.95
N SER A 73 9.35 24.28 17.19
CA SER A 73 10.06 23.52 16.16
C SER A 73 9.10 22.45 15.62
N SER A 74 9.09 22.26 14.31
CA SER A 74 8.30 21.26 13.57
C SER A 74 7.92 20.08 14.45
N ALA A 75 6.62 19.83 14.61
CA ALA A 75 6.14 18.59 15.18
C ALA A 75 6.65 17.46 14.27
N SER A 76 7.80 16.89 14.64
CA SER A 76 8.33 15.69 14.07
C SER A 76 7.29 14.61 14.30
N GLN A 77 6.45 14.35 13.30
CA GLN A 77 5.98 12.99 13.13
C GLN A 77 7.22 12.13 13.22
N SER A 78 7.21 11.17 14.14
CA SER A 78 8.35 10.28 14.41
C SER A 78 8.58 9.43 13.16
N LEU A 79 9.19 10.03 12.15
CA LEU A 79 9.55 9.40 10.89
C LEU A 79 10.66 8.40 11.21
N PRO A 80 10.54 7.14 10.75
CA PRO A 80 11.60 6.17 10.93
C PRO A 80 12.88 6.70 10.27
N ALA A 81 14.02 6.49 10.92
CA ALA A 81 15.30 6.76 10.28
C ALA A 81 15.45 5.81 9.06
N PRO A 82 16.22 6.19 8.04
CA PRO A 82 16.45 5.29 6.89
C PRO A 82 17.12 3.97 7.30
N ASP A 83 17.85 3.95 8.43
CA ASP A 83 18.47 2.76 9.01
C ASP A 83 17.47 1.83 9.73
N ASP A 84 16.27 2.33 10.09
CA ASP A 84 15.20 1.52 10.68
C ASP A 84 14.36 0.78 9.62
N LEU A 85 14.55 1.13 8.34
CA LEU A 85 13.89 0.45 7.22
C LEU A 85 14.62 -0.83 6.84
N SER A 86 13.89 -1.89 6.50
CA SER A 86 14.50 -3.04 5.83
C SER A 86 15.08 -2.62 4.47
N SER A 87 16.06 -3.38 3.99
CA SER A 87 16.67 -3.11 2.67
C SER A 87 15.64 -3.05 1.54
N THR A 88 14.58 -3.85 1.61
CA THR A 88 13.50 -3.87 0.61
C THR A 88 12.53 -2.71 0.74
N GLU A 89 12.26 -2.25 1.96
CA GLU A 89 11.46 -1.04 2.22
C GLU A 89 12.20 0.20 1.75
N TYR A 90 13.47 0.33 2.13
CA TYR A 90 14.36 1.40 1.69
C TYR A 90 14.43 1.47 0.16
N GLU A 91 14.62 0.34 -0.53
CA GLU A 91 14.64 0.28 -1.98
C GLU A 91 13.31 0.77 -2.60
N THR A 92 12.19 0.39 -1.99
CA THR A 92 10.86 0.79 -2.44
C THR A 92 10.60 2.29 -2.22
N ILE A 93 10.95 2.83 -1.05
CA ILE A 93 10.87 4.26 -0.75
C ILE A 93 11.80 5.08 -1.66
N LYS A 94 12.99 4.55 -1.98
CA LYS A 94 13.91 5.16 -2.96
C LYS A 94 13.31 5.19 -4.36
N ALA A 95 12.60 4.14 -4.78
CA ALA A 95 11.90 4.12 -6.06
C ALA A 95 10.74 5.13 -6.10
N ILE A 96 10.00 5.27 -5.00
CA ILE A 96 8.94 6.29 -4.84
C ILE A 96 9.53 7.70 -4.92
N ARG A 97 10.67 7.97 -4.26
CA ARG A 97 11.35 9.28 -4.35
C ARG A 97 11.72 9.64 -5.79
N LYS A 98 12.19 8.66 -6.57
CA LYS A 98 12.54 8.86 -7.99
C LYS A 98 11.30 9.02 -8.88
N HIS A 99 10.18 8.43 -8.50
CA HIS A 99 8.95 8.39 -9.29
C HIS A 99 7.71 8.63 -8.41
N PRO A 100 7.53 9.85 -7.88
CA PRO A 100 6.46 10.15 -6.93
C PRO A 100 5.07 10.08 -7.54
N THR A 101 4.94 10.07 -8.86
CA THR A 101 3.66 9.94 -9.59
C THR A 101 3.40 8.52 -10.11
N ALA A 102 4.38 7.61 -10.05
CA ALA A 102 4.23 6.26 -10.55
C ALA A 102 3.13 5.49 -9.82
N SER A 103 2.42 4.63 -10.55
CA SER A 103 1.48 3.69 -9.93
C SER A 103 2.24 2.57 -9.23
N GLN A 104 1.54 1.82 -8.36
CA GLN A 104 2.10 0.63 -7.72
C GLN A 104 2.56 -0.42 -8.74
N ARG A 105 1.86 -0.54 -9.88
CA ARG A 105 2.27 -1.42 -10.99
C ARG A 105 3.58 -0.96 -11.63
N ASP A 106 3.73 0.33 -11.87
CA ASP A 106 4.94 0.87 -12.50
C ASP A 106 6.15 0.75 -11.57
N LEU A 107 5.94 0.93 -10.27
CA LEU A 107 6.97 0.70 -9.25
C LEU A 107 7.33 -0.78 -9.14
N ALA A 108 6.33 -1.67 -9.22
CA ALA A 108 6.52 -3.11 -9.19
C ALA A 108 7.34 -3.61 -10.39
N GLU A 109 7.06 -3.12 -11.59
CA GLU A 109 7.84 -3.41 -12.80
C GLU A 109 9.31 -2.99 -12.65
N LYS A 110 9.55 -1.79 -12.11
CA LYS A 110 10.92 -1.28 -11.88
C LYS A 110 11.69 -2.06 -10.81
N LEU A 111 10.98 -2.58 -9.81
CA LEU A 111 11.55 -3.35 -8.71
C LEU A 111 11.56 -4.87 -8.99
N GLY A 112 11.02 -5.33 -10.12
CA GLY A 112 10.92 -6.75 -10.47
C GLY A 112 10.02 -7.56 -9.52
N VAL A 113 9.02 -6.93 -8.90
CA VAL A 113 8.10 -7.56 -7.94
C VAL A 113 6.64 -7.36 -8.36
N THR A 114 5.68 -7.83 -7.55
CA THR A 114 4.25 -7.58 -7.79
C THR A 114 3.77 -6.29 -7.12
N ALA A 115 2.70 -5.68 -7.64
CA ALA A 115 2.10 -4.48 -7.05
C ALA A 115 1.68 -4.69 -5.59
N SER A 116 1.14 -5.88 -5.26
CA SER A 116 0.78 -6.24 -3.89
C SER A 116 2.01 -6.32 -2.98
N THR A 117 3.15 -6.79 -3.49
CA THR A 117 4.42 -6.79 -2.74
C THR A 117 4.89 -5.36 -2.46
N VAL A 118 4.77 -4.44 -3.42
CA VAL A 118 5.08 -3.01 -3.21
C VAL A 118 4.20 -2.42 -2.12
N SER A 119 2.89 -2.68 -2.17
CA SER A 119 1.92 -2.23 -1.18
C SER A 119 2.23 -2.76 0.23
N ASN A 120 2.50 -4.07 0.35
CA ASN A 120 2.82 -4.69 1.64
C ASN A 120 4.13 -4.15 2.23
N ARG A 121 5.14 -3.89 1.39
CA ARG A 121 6.41 -3.32 1.85
C ARG A 121 6.22 -1.92 2.44
N VAL A 122 5.43 -1.06 1.80
CA VAL A 122 5.32 0.34 2.27
C VAL A 122 4.25 0.57 3.33
N ASN A 123 3.15 -0.20 3.32
CA ASN A 123 2.08 -0.05 4.31
C ASN A 123 2.48 -0.54 5.71
N GLY A 124 3.55 -1.34 5.82
CA GLY A 124 4.13 -1.75 7.11
C GLY A 124 4.98 -0.66 7.77
N ILE A 125 5.30 0.41 7.05
CA ILE A 125 6.16 1.49 7.53
C ILE A 125 5.31 2.50 8.30
N ASP A 126 5.70 2.79 9.54
CA ASP A 126 5.00 3.76 10.37
C ASP A 126 4.98 5.14 9.71
N GLY A 127 3.79 5.75 9.66
CA GLY A 127 3.58 7.07 9.06
C GLY A 127 3.64 7.12 7.53
N PHE A 128 3.79 5.99 6.83
CA PHE A 128 3.73 5.97 5.37
C PHE A 128 2.29 6.13 4.88
N ASP A 129 2.08 7.07 3.97
CA ASP A 129 0.81 7.32 3.30
C ASP A 129 1.02 7.45 1.79
N TRP A 130 0.16 6.81 1.01
CA TRP A 130 0.21 6.85 -0.45
C TRP A 130 -0.11 8.23 -1.01
N ALA A 131 -0.98 9.01 -0.37
CA ALA A 131 -1.30 10.37 -0.83
C ALA A 131 -0.12 11.32 -0.60
N ASN A 132 0.61 11.15 0.51
CA ASN A 132 1.77 11.98 0.88
C ASN A 132 3.12 11.28 0.67
N ARG A 133 3.19 10.28 -0.21
CA ARG A 133 4.35 9.39 -0.41
C ARG A 133 5.64 10.12 -0.80
N GLU A 134 5.53 11.21 -1.56
CA GLU A 134 6.68 12.01 -1.97
C GLU A 134 7.27 12.78 -0.77
N ALA A 135 6.40 13.41 0.02
CA ALA A 135 6.81 14.12 1.23
C ALA A 135 7.45 13.15 2.22
N PHE A 136 6.84 11.97 2.41
CA PHE A 136 7.39 10.91 3.26
C PHE A 136 8.76 10.43 2.76
N ALA A 137 8.88 10.08 1.47
CA ALA A 137 10.14 9.57 0.91
C ALA A 137 11.28 10.61 0.97
N ASN A 138 10.96 11.89 0.81
CA ASN A 138 11.93 12.98 0.96
C ASN A 138 12.32 13.21 2.42
N ALA A 139 11.37 13.11 3.35
CA ALA A 139 11.63 13.29 4.77
C ALA A 139 12.46 12.14 5.37
N VAL A 140 12.16 10.89 5.01
CA VAL A 140 12.88 9.70 5.50
C VAL A 140 14.28 9.55 4.88
N LEU A 141 14.44 9.89 3.60
CA LEU A 141 15.71 9.77 2.89
C LEU A 141 16.53 11.08 2.83
N GLY A 142 16.15 12.11 3.61
CA GLY A 142 16.70 13.47 3.53
C GLY A 142 18.23 13.55 3.51
N ASP A 143 18.77 14.47 2.71
CA ASP A 143 20.19 14.80 2.45
C ASP A 143 21.12 13.70 1.90
N GLN A 144 20.62 12.49 1.61
CA GLN A 144 21.36 11.54 0.76
C GLN A 144 21.15 11.93 -0.72
N GLU A 145 21.78 13.04 -1.10
CA GLU A 145 22.08 13.39 -2.49
C GLU A 145 22.78 12.19 -3.12
N PRO A 146 22.42 11.75 -4.34
CA PRO A 146 23.23 10.79 -5.04
C PRO A 146 24.57 11.47 -5.30
N GLU A 147 25.61 11.09 -4.55
CA GLU A 147 27.01 11.26 -4.95
C GLU A 147 27.18 10.50 -6.27
N GLN A 148 26.68 11.09 -7.35
CA GLN A 148 27.19 10.86 -8.67
C GLN A 148 28.60 11.40 -8.60
N THR A 149 29.54 10.47 -8.53
CA THR A 149 30.96 10.69 -8.74
C THR A 149 31.17 11.24 -10.16
N GLU A 150 30.82 12.49 -10.42
CA GLU A 150 31.36 13.27 -11.53
C GLU A 150 32.67 13.89 -11.07
N SER A 151 33.66 13.02 -10.88
CA SER A 151 35.04 13.41 -11.16
C SER A 151 35.20 13.55 -12.66
N THR A 152 34.80 14.69 -13.23
CA THR A 152 35.38 15.17 -14.47
C THR A 152 35.53 16.69 -14.41
N ALA A 153 36.79 17.09 -14.34
CA ALA A 153 37.25 18.45 -14.33
C ALA A 153 36.83 19.21 -15.60
N SER A 154 36.37 20.44 -15.37
CA SER A 154 36.47 21.68 -16.17
C SER A 154 36.15 21.71 -17.68
N PRO A 155 35.62 22.86 -18.14
CA PRO A 155 35.02 23.02 -19.46
C PRO A 155 36.05 23.47 -20.51
N ASP A 156 35.91 22.99 -21.75
CA ASP A 156 36.51 23.62 -22.92
C ASP A 156 35.50 23.63 -24.07
N GLU A 157 35.16 24.85 -24.50
CA GLU A 157 34.31 25.13 -25.65
C GLU A 157 34.97 24.66 -26.96
N SER A 158 34.22 24.04 -27.87
CA SER A 158 34.07 24.57 -29.24
C SER A 158 33.26 23.66 -30.18
N GLN A 159 32.21 24.26 -30.73
CA GLN A 159 31.75 24.20 -32.12
C GLN A 159 31.12 22.92 -32.70
N SER A 160 29.79 23.03 -32.89
CA SER A 160 28.93 22.41 -33.91
C SER A 160 29.42 22.63 -35.37
N PRO A 161 28.66 22.28 -36.44
CA PRO A 161 27.99 21.02 -36.85
C PRO A 161 28.13 20.73 -38.38
N ILE A 162 28.05 19.48 -38.90
CA ILE A 162 27.62 19.18 -40.31
C ILE A 162 27.59 17.64 -40.54
N SER A 163 26.41 17.01 -40.68
CA SER A 163 25.65 16.65 -41.90
C SER A 163 26.15 15.41 -42.71
N PRO A 164 25.22 14.63 -43.32
CA PRO A 164 25.39 13.23 -43.67
C PRO A 164 25.67 12.98 -45.17
N GLU A 165 26.37 11.89 -45.51
CA GLU A 165 26.26 11.21 -46.82
C GLU A 165 26.93 9.82 -46.77
N GLU A 166 26.14 8.76 -47.00
CA GLU A 166 26.55 7.51 -47.69
C GLU A 166 26.76 7.80 -49.20
N PRO A 167 27.25 6.90 -50.09
CA PRO A 167 27.59 5.47 -49.96
C PRO A 167 28.92 5.04 -50.67
N GLU A 168 29.11 3.71 -50.73
CA GLU A 168 29.80 2.92 -51.78
C GLU A 168 31.16 2.24 -51.46
N THR A 169 31.04 0.96 -51.10
CA THR A 169 31.67 -0.24 -51.70
C THR A 169 33.19 -0.27 -51.98
N GLN A 170 33.90 -1.26 -51.41
CA GLN A 170 34.30 -2.49 -52.11
C GLN A 170 35.23 -3.41 -51.27
N SER A 171 34.80 -4.68 -51.19
CA SER A 171 35.59 -5.91 -51.40
C SER A 171 36.86 -6.22 -50.59
N ALA A 172 36.80 -7.29 -49.81
CA ALA A 172 37.64 -8.51 -49.88
C ALA A 172 37.41 -9.34 -48.58
N ASP A 173 36.73 -10.48 -48.65
CA ASP A 173 37.33 -11.80 -48.94
C ASP A 173 37.81 -12.50 -47.66
N SER A 174 37.01 -13.46 -47.17
CA SER A 174 37.46 -14.77 -46.66
C SER A 174 36.34 -15.44 -45.85
N GLU A 175 35.60 -16.31 -46.53
CA GLU A 175 34.95 -17.50 -45.95
C GLU A 175 36.03 -18.58 -45.70
N PRO A 176 35.84 -19.58 -44.81
CA PRO A 176 34.99 -20.70 -45.19
C PRO A 176 34.16 -21.38 -44.09
N THR A 177 33.03 -21.86 -44.57
CA THR A 177 32.20 -23.00 -44.15
C THR A 177 32.98 -24.27 -43.74
N ALA A 178 32.41 -25.06 -42.84
CA ALA A 178 32.26 -26.51 -43.06
C ALA A 178 31.25 -27.14 -42.09
N SER A 179 30.10 -27.46 -42.65
CA SER A 179 29.24 -28.57 -42.24
C SER A 179 29.99 -29.90 -42.42
N PHE A 180 29.84 -30.86 -41.51
CA PHE A 180 30.16 -32.26 -41.81
C PHE A 180 29.03 -33.19 -41.38
N ASP A 181 28.47 -33.76 -42.44
CA ASP A 181 27.53 -34.84 -42.58
C ASP A 181 28.12 -36.20 -42.14
N GLY A 182 27.23 -37.16 -41.85
CA GLY A 182 27.56 -38.44 -41.23
C GLY A 182 28.34 -39.44 -42.09
N ALA A 183 28.85 -40.49 -41.43
CA ALA A 183 29.12 -41.78 -42.07
C ALA A 183 29.16 -42.92 -41.04
N ASP A 184 28.30 -43.89 -41.33
CA ASP A 184 28.25 -45.29 -40.89
C ASP A 184 29.63 -46.00 -40.86
N ARG A 185 29.92 -46.71 -39.76
CA ARG A 185 30.77 -47.94 -39.76
C ARG A 185 30.39 -48.95 -38.67
N ARG A 186 29.54 -49.89 -39.08
CA ARG A 186 29.57 -51.36 -38.86
C ARG A 186 30.58 -51.98 -37.85
N ALA A 187 29.98 -52.74 -36.92
CA ALA A 187 30.35 -54.02 -36.29
C ALA A 187 31.61 -54.13 -35.40
N SER A 188 31.37 -54.55 -34.14
CA SER A 188 32.00 -55.74 -33.54
C SER A 188 31.18 -56.23 -32.35
N GLU A 189 30.74 -57.49 -32.45
CA GLU A 189 30.29 -58.33 -31.34
C GLU A 189 31.34 -58.38 -30.24
N SER A 190 30.91 -58.28 -28.99
CA SER A 190 31.58 -58.87 -27.82
C SER A 190 30.55 -58.98 -26.70
N GLU A 191 29.91 -60.13 -26.58
CA GLU A 191 29.43 -60.58 -25.28
C GLU A 191 30.64 -60.70 -24.35
N PRO A 192 30.50 -60.32 -23.07
CA PRO A 192 30.62 -61.38 -22.08
C PRO A 192 29.71 -61.19 -20.86
N GLY A 193 29.18 -62.32 -20.38
CA GLY A 193 29.19 -62.65 -18.97
C GLY A 193 28.07 -62.06 -18.12
N SER A 194 27.11 -62.92 -17.78
CA SER A 194 26.32 -62.82 -16.55
C SER A 194 27.21 -62.49 -15.35
N ASP A 195 26.91 -61.39 -14.66
CA ASP A 195 27.25 -61.23 -13.25
C ASP A 195 26.00 -60.73 -12.52
N ASP A 196 25.57 -61.56 -11.58
CA ASP A 196 24.36 -61.50 -10.78
C ASP A 196 24.57 -60.43 -9.71
N GLY A 197 24.11 -59.22 -9.98
CA GLY A 197 24.25 -58.07 -9.09
C GLY A 197 22.92 -57.33 -8.98
N ASP A 198 22.09 -57.79 -8.06
CA ASP A 198 20.92 -57.11 -7.52
C ASP A 198 21.30 -55.68 -7.09
N TYR A 199 21.10 -54.72 -7.99
CA TYR A 199 21.25 -53.30 -7.72
C TYR A 199 20.08 -52.57 -8.39
N PRO A 200 19.13 -52.00 -7.62
CA PRO A 200 18.07 -51.20 -8.22
C PRO A 200 18.69 -49.99 -8.93
N PRO A 201 18.20 -49.61 -10.13
CA PRO A 201 18.75 -48.46 -10.82
C PRO A 201 18.50 -47.19 -9.99
N PRO A 202 19.46 -46.25 -9.92
CA PRO A 202 19.17 -44.94 -9.40
C PRO A 202 18.16 -44.29 -10.34
N GLU A 203 17.01 -43.94 -9.78
CA GLU A 203 15.95 -43.24 -10.48
C GLU A 203 16.56 -42.00 -11.15
N THR A 204 16.59 -41.99 -12.47
CA THR A 204 16.68 -40.74 -13.22
C THR A 204 15.31 -40.08 -13.06
N ALA A 205 15.11 -39.47 -11.88
CA ALA A 205 14.02 -38.57 -11.57
C ALA A 205 14.05 -37.48 -12.66
N THR A 206 13.19 -37.74 -13.62
CA THR A 206 13.11 -37.10 -14.91
C THR A 206 12.59 -35.70 -14.63
N ALA A 207 13.10 -34.67 -15.31
CA ALA A 207 12.56 -33.32 -15.23
C ALA A 207 11.02 -33.27 -15.43
N ALA A 208 10.42 -34.30 -16.06
CA ALA A 208 8.99 -34.51 -16.14
C ALA A 208 8.26 -34.75 -14.79
N GLY A 209 8.90 -35.34 -13.78
CA GLY A 209 8.30 -35.56 -12.45
C GLY A 209 8.14 -34.26 -11.65
N GLU A 210 9.10 -33.35 -11.78
CA GLU A 210 9.05 -32.01 -11.18
C GLU A 210 7.96 -31.15 -11.86
N VAL A 211 7.82 -31.27 -13.19
CA VAL A 211 6.75 -30.61 -13.94
C VAL A 211 5.36 -31.17 -13.57
N ASN A 212 5.20 -32.48 -13.37
CA ASN A 212 3.92 -33.03 -12.92
C ASN A 212 3.57 -32.63 -11.47
N THR A 213 4.57 -32.48 -10.61
CA THR A 213 4.38 -32.02 -9.22
C THR A 213 3.97 -30.55 -9.20
N THR A 214 4.64 -29.70 -9.98
CA THR A 214 4.27 -28.28 -10.10
C THR A 214 2.91 -28.09 -10.74
N ILE A 215 2.55 -28.86 -11.77
CA ILE A 215 1.20 -28.86 -12.36
C ILE A 215 0.15 -29.27 -11.33
N THR A 216 0.41 -30.30 -10.51
CA THR A 216 -0.51 -30.72 -9.44
C THR A 216 -0.68 -29.64 -8.39
N THR A 217 0.41 -28.96 -7.99
CA THR A 217 0.35 -27.82 -7.06
C THR A 217 -0.44 -26.67 -7.64
N PHE A 218 -0.19 -26.28 -8.89
CA PHE A 218 -0.95 -25.24 -9.58
C PHE A 218 -2.44 -25.59 -9.68
N GLN A 219 -2.78 -26.83 -10.01
CA GLN A 219 -4.17 -27.30 -10.04
C GLN A 219 -4.84 -27.19 -8.67
N SER A 220 -4.14 -27.61 -7.61
CA SER A 220 -4.63 -27.45 -6.23
C SER A 220 -4.83 -25.98 -5.85
N THR A 221 -3.96 -25.07 -6.27
CA THR A 221 -4.09 -23.63 -6.01
C THR A 221 -5.24 -23.00 -6.80
N VAL A 222 -5.49 -23.45 -8.04
CA VAL A 222 -6.64 -22.96 -8.82
C VAL A 222 -7.95 -23.42 -8.21
N GLU A 223 -8.04 -24.65 -7.73
CA GLU A 223 -9.23 -25.16 -7.01
C GLU A 223 -9.50 -24.32 -5.76
N ASP A 224 -8.49 -24.08 -4.93
CA ASP A 224 -8.58 -23.27 -3.70
C ASP A 224 -8.99 -21.81 -3.98
N LEU A 225 -8.41 -21.19 -5.02
CA LEU A 225 -8.82 -19.84 -5.45
C LEU A 225 -10.26 -19.79 -5.99
N SER A 226 -10.73 -20.86 -6.62
CA SER A 226 -12.11 -20.95 -7.12
C SER A 226 -13.12 -21.09 -5.97
N GLU A 227 -12.76 -21.83 -4.93
CA GLU A 227 -13.57 -21.96 -3.71
C GLU A 227 -13.60 -20.63 -2.93
N GLN A 228 -12.46 -19.95 -2.80
CA GLN A 228 -12.38 -18.62 -2.21
C GLN A 228 -13.22 -17.58 -2.99
N LEU A 229 -13.23 -17.63 -4.32
CA LEU A 229 -14.07 -16.74 -5.13
C LEU A 229 -15.57 -17.01 -4.92
N ALA A 230 -15.97 -18.27 -4.80
CA ALA A 230 -17.37 -18.63 -4.51
C ALA A 230 -17.79 -18.16 -3.10
N GLU A 231 -16.89 -18.24 -2.11
CA GLU A 231 -17.14 -17.70 -0.77
C GLU A 231 -17.23 -16.18 -0.78
N LEU A 232 -16.32 -15.50 -1.48
CA LEU A 232 -16.32 -14.03 -1.59
C LEU A 232 -17.56 -13.52 -2.34
N GLU A 233 -17.98 -14.21 -3.39
CA GLU A 233 -19.20 -13.89 -4.15
C GLU A 233 -20.44 -14.11 -3.28
N GLY A 234 -20.49 -15.18 -2.49
CA GLY A 234 -21.55 -15.40 -1.49
C GLY A 234 -21.58 -14.31 -0.42
N GLN A 235 -20.43 -13.83 0.04
CA GLN A 235 -20.34 -12.72 0.98
C GLN A 235 -20.81 -11.40 0.34
N VAL A 236 -20.45 -11.13 -0.91
CA VAL A 236 -20.90 -9.93 -1.65
C VAL A 236 -22.41 -9.98 -1.89
N GLU A 237 -22.98 -11.14 -2.24
CA GLU A 237 -24.42 -11.29 -2.39
C GLU A 237 -25.16 -11.10 -1.05
N THR A 238 -24.61 -11.57 0.07
CA THR A 238 -25.22 -11.30 1.40
C THR A 238 -25.13 -9.83 1.81
N VAL A 239 -24.11 -9.10 1.37
CA VAL A 239 -23.99 -7.64 1.59
C VAL A 239 -24.90 -6.87 0.64
N ALA A 240 -25.08 -7.34 -0.60
CA ALA A 240 -25.95 -6.73 -1.60
C ALA A 240 -27.44 -6.97 -1.30
N ASP A 241 -27.83 -8.18 -0.87
CA ASP A 241 -29.21 -8.55 -0.51
C ASP A 241 -29.55 -8.16 0.95
N GLY A 242 -28.53 -8.09 1.83
CA GLY A 242 -28.61 -7.49 3.17
C GLY A 242 -28.60 -5.96 3.19
N GLY A 243 -28.64 -5.32 2.02
CA GLY A 243 -28.58 -3.88 1.80
C GLY A 243 -29.84 -3.08 2.12
N SER A 244 -30.71 -3.54 3.03
CA SER A 244 -31.66 -2.64 3.71
C SER A 244 -30.95 -1.91 4.86
N SER A 245 -29.90 -1.17 4.53
CA SER A 245 -29.54 -0.02 5.36
C SER A 245 -30.70 0.98 5.17
N PRO A 246 -31.37 1.46 6.23
CA PRO A 246 -32.45 2.42 6.08
C PRO A 246 -31.87 3.65 5.41
N GLN A 247 -32.10 3.81 4.11
CA GLN A 247 -31.66 5.01 3.41
C GLN A 247 -32.34 6.17 4.14
N PRO A 248 -31.60 7.17 4.66
CA PRO A 248 -32.17 8.23 5.49
C PRO A 248 -33.19 9.09 4.74
N PHE A 249 -33.32 8.90 3.43
CA PHE A 249 -34.24 9.60 2.54
C PHE A 249 -35.45 8.76 2.08
N GLN A 250 -35.76 7.61 2.70
CA GLN A 250 -37.00 6.87 2.39
C GLN A 250 -38.25 7.46 3.04
N ASP A 251 -38.09 8.30 4.08
CA ASP A 251 -39.21 8.97 4.73
C ASP A 251 -39.51 10.31 4.04
N PRO A 252 -40.62 10.44 3.28
CA PRO A 252 -40.94 11.67 2.57
C PRO A 252 -41.17 12.86 3.52
N GLU A 253 -41.59 12.64 4.77
CA GLU A 253 -41.73 13.74 5.73
C GLU A 253 -40.37 14.23 6.23
N LEU A 254 -39.42 13.32 6.43
CA LEU A 254 -38.07 13.67 6.83
C LEU A 254 -37.35 14.41 5.70
N VAL A 255 -37.48 13.94 4.46
CA VAL A 255 -36.97 14.64 3.26
C VAL A 255 -37.56 16.04 3.18
N HIS A 256 -38.87 16.20 3.33
CA HIS A 256 -39.51 17.51 3.29
C HIS A 256 -38.99 18.46 4.38
N LYS A 257 -38.80 17.98 5.61
CA LYS A 257 -38.25 18.79 6.73
C LYS A 257 -36.79 19.19 6.50
N VAL A 258 -35.97 18.28 5.99
CA VAL A 258 -34.55 18.54 5.67
C VAL A 258 -34.46 19.56 4.54
N VAL A 259 -35.24 19.39 3.47
CA VAL A 259 -35.28 20.35 2.35
C VAL A 259 -35.75 21.71 2.83
N HIS A 260 -36.81 21.78 3.63
CA HIS A 260 -37.29 23.05 4.18
C HIS A 260 -36.23 23.72 5.06
N ALA A 261 -35.57 22.98 5.95
CA ALA A 261 -34.48 23.51 6.76
C ALA A 261 -33.28 23.99 5.92
N CYS A 262 -33.00 23.35 4.79
CA CYS A 262 -31.95 23.80 3.86
C CYS A 262 -32.34 25.08 3.12
N MET A 263 -33.59 25.22 2.69
CA MET A 263 -34.10 26.40 1.95
C MET A 263 -34.31 27.64 2.84
N ASP A 264 -34.45 27.45 4.16
CA ASP A 264 -34.60 28.54 5.14
C ASP A 264 -33.27 28.93 5.83
N SER A 265 -32.16 28.28 5.46
CA SER A 265 -30.86 28.50 6.10
C SER A 265 -30.08 29.62 5.43
N GLU A 266 -29.79 30.69 6.18
CA GLU A 266 -28.92 31.80 5.73
C GLU A 266 -27.46 31.38 5.47
N LYS A 267 -27.08 30.13 5.81
CA LYS A 267 -25.74 29.57 5.58
C LYS A 267 -25.61 28.84 4.25
N ILE A 268 -26.71 28.59 3.55
CA ILE A 268 -26.72 27.90 2.26
C ILE A 268 -26.96 28.95 1.18
N SER A 269 -26.12 28.94 0.16
CA SER A 269 -26.30 29.84 -0.99
C SER A 269 -27.36 29.31 -1.95
N GLU A 270 -27.96 30.20 -2.74
CA GLU A 270 -28.96 29.84 -3.76
C GLU A 270 -28.43 28.78 -4.76
N GLU A 271 -27.13 28.78 -5.06
CA GLU A 271 -26.51 27.75 -5.92
C GLU A 271 -26.49 26.37 -5.25
N GLU A 272 -26.22 26.32 -3.95
CA GLU A 272 -26.22 25.09 -3.16
C GLU A 272 -27.64 24.56 -2.95
N GLU A 273 -28.60 25.46 -2.71
CA GLU A 273 -30.03 25.14 -2.67
C GLU A 273 -30.49 24.45 -3.96
N LEU A 274 -30.15 25.02 -5.12
CA LEU A 274 -30.47 24.43 -6.43
C LEU A 274 -29.81 23.07 -6.63
N ARG A 275 -28.57 22.90 -6.20
CA ARG A 275 -27.85 21.61 -6.29
C ARG A 275 -28.49 20.53 -5.40
N ILE A 276 -28.98 20.92 -4.21
CA ILE A 276 -29.70 20.00 -3.31
C ILE A 276 -31.02 19.56 -3.95
N LEU A 277 -31.75 20.48 -4.58
CA LEU A 277 -33.00 20.16 -5.28
C LEU A 277 -32.78 19.24 -6.49
N ASP A 278 -31.73 19.47 -7.28
CA ASP A 278 -31.37 18.63 -8.43
C ASP A 278 -30.99 17.21 -8.01
N SER A 279 -30.36 17.04 -6.84
CA SER A 279 -30.04 15.72 -6.29
C SER A 279 -31.26 14.93 -5.79
N LEU A 280 -32.41 15.57 -5.61
CA LEU A 280 -33.63 14.96 -5.05
C LEU A 280 -34.74 14.74 -6.10
N LEU A 281 -34.59 15.32 -7.30
CA LEU A 281 -35.55 15.26 -8.42
C LEU A 281 -35.09 14.29 -9.51
#